data_AF-A0A919A6J8-F1
#
_entry.id   AF-A0A919A6J8-F1
#
_cell.length_a   1.000
_cell.length_b   1.000
_cell.length_c   1.000
_cell.angle_alpha   90.00
_cell.angle_beta   90.00
_cell.angle_gamma   90.00
#
_symmetry.space_group_name_H-M   'P 1'
#
loop_
_entity.id
_entity.type
_entity.pdbx_description
1 polymer ?
#
loop_
_entity_poly.entity_id
_entity_poly.type
_entity_poly.pdbx_seq_one_letter_code
_entity_poly.pdbx_strand_id
1 'polypeptide(L)'
;MLVADRYRMDTVIGRGGMGEVWRALDEVLGRQVAVKLLLNDADASAEARFRLEAQTSARLNHPHVVGTLDFGTWQGRCFLVMELVEGDSLAGELAAGGPLAPDRLAQVAQHAAEGLAAAHAQGIVHRDIKPGNLLSDRDGSVRIGDFGIARFVDDPSAGLTTTGQIVGTGLYLAPERAIGTPASPASDLYSLGCVLYQLAVGHPPFEAESATMLLYQHVDAAPVPPHQRGAALPPAFEAYLLSMLAKRPEERPTARQAADWFRSGAWRGTPEPLPPERPGIGHEPHPAVLPAHHHGPVHGAPAHAAQAHAQARTPAPVPDTGWNTSVHRVPARRPGLRTSLRRHSRTVAVVGGTVLFVSAVLLGMSVF
;
A
#
# COMPACT_ATOMS: atom_id res chain seq x y z
N MET A 1 -0.63 -16.38 -21.45
CA MET A 1 0.66 -15.81 -21.91
C MET A 1 1.77 -16.54 -21.17
N LEU A 2 2.86 -16.93 -21.84
CA LEU A 2 4.02 -17.56 -21.20
C LEU A 2 5.18 -16.57 -21.21
N VAL A 3 5.71 -16.22 -20.03
CA VAL A 3 6.82 -15.28 -19.86
C VAL A 3 8.10 -16.04 -19.55
N ALA A 4 9.19 -15.66 -20.22
CA ALA A 4 10.52 -16.24 -20.10
C ALA A 4 10.52 -17.78 -20.20
N ASP A 5 9.66 -18.33 -21.07
CA ASP A 5 9.46 -19.77 -21.30
C ASP A 5 9.26 -20.60 -20.01
N ARG A 6 8.75 -19.97 -18.95
CA ARG A 6 8.64 -20.58 -17.61
C ARG A 6 7.38 -20.19 -16.84
N TYR A 7 6.98 -18.92 -16.91
CA TYR A 7 5.91 -18.39 -16.07
C TYR A 7 4.62 -18.26 -16.87
N ARG A 8 3.69 -19.20 -16.67
CA ARG A 8 2.39 -19.18 -17.34
C ARG A 8 1.44 -18.26 -16.60
N MET A 9 1.20 -17.09 -17.18
CA MET A 9 0.30 -16.07 -16.65
C MET A 9 -1.16 -16.53 -16.73
N ASP A 10 -1.88 -16.41 -15.63
CA ASP A 10 -3.28 -16.81 -15.48
C ASP A 10 -4.20 -15.58 -15.43
N THR A 11 -4.25 -14.91 -14.29
CA THR A 11 -5.12 -13.75 -14.06
C THR A 11 -4.35 -12.54 -13.59
N VAL A 12 -4.76 -11.36 -14.04
CA VAL A 12 -4.29 -10.09 -13.49
C VAL A 12 -4.87 -9.94 -12.09
N ILE A 13 -3.99 -9.87 -11.09
CA ILE A 13 -4.36 -9.64 -9.69
C ILE A 13 -4.10 -8.18 -9.27
N GLY A 14 -3.46 -7.40 -10.15
CA GLY A 14 -3.27 -5.99 -9.92
C GLY A 14 -2.85 -5.20 -11.17
N ARG A 15 -3.22 -3.92 -11.22
CA ARG A 15 -2.75 -2.96 -12.24
C ARG A 15 -2.30 -1.65 -11.56
N GLY A 16 -1.17 -1.10 -11.98
CA GLY A 16 -0.68 0.19 -11.52
C GLY A 16 0.11 0.93 -12.60
N GLY A 17 0.52 2.16 -12.31
CA GLY A 17 1.21 3.03 -13.28
C GLY A 17 2.54 2.48 -13.81
N MET A 18 3.18 1.55 -13.09
CA MET A 18 4.46 0.95 -13.47
C MET A 18 4.30 -0.42 -14.16
N GLY A 19 3.15 -1.08 -14.04
CA GLY A 19 3.04 -2.48 -14.46
C GLY A 19 1.75 -3.18 -14.10
N GLU A 20 1.67 -4.43 -14.52
CA GLU A 20 0.60 -5.37 -14.15
C GLU A 20 1.18 -6.47 -13.26
N VAL A 21 0.44 -6.87 -12.23
CA VAL A 21 0.79 -8.01 -11.40
C VAL A 21 -0.16 -9.16 -11.76
N TRP A 22 0.43 -10.29 -12.11
CA TRP A 22 -0.27 -11.49 -12.56
C TRP A 22 -0.09 -12.61 -11.55
N ARG A 23 -1.16 -13.35 -11.26
CA ARG A 23 -1.02 -14.73 -10.78
C ARG A 23 -0.48 -15.57 -11.92
N ALA A 24 0.54 -16.37 -11.65
CA ALA A 24 1.15 -17.24 -12.64
C ALA A 24 1.55 -18.59 -12.03
N LEU A 25 1.66 -19.61 -12.89
CA LEU A 25 2.29 -20.87 -12.55
C LEU A 25 3.75 -20.85 -13.01
N ASP A 26 4.68 -21.06 -12.10
CA ASP A 26 6.06 -21.45 -12.43
C ASP A 26 6.03 -22.91 -12.90
N GLU A 27 6.10 -23.14 -14.23
CA GLU A 27 5.93 -24.48 -14.81
C GLU A 27 7.12 -25.40 -14.54
N VAL A 28 8.28 -24.85 -14.21
CA VAL A 28 9.48 -25.63 -13.87
C VAL A 28 9.40 -26.14 -12.43
N LEU A 29 8.98 -25.30 -11.49
CA LEU A 29 8.90 -25.66 -10.07
C LEU A 29 7.51 -26.16 -9.63
N GLY A 30 6.49 -26.01 -10.49
CA GLY A 30 5.12 -26.47 -10.21
C GLY A 30 4.40 -25.69 -9.11
N ARG A 31 4.71 -24.41 -8.92
CA ARG A 31 4.13 -23.57 -7.84
C ARG A 31 3.48 -22.29 -8.37
N GLN A 32 2.48 -21.80 -7.65
CA GLN A 32 1.87 -20.50 -7.91
C GLN A 32 2.79 -19.37 -7.43
N VAL A 33 2.90 -18.33 -8.25
CA VAL A 33 3.71 -17.13 -7.99
C VAL A 33 2.94 -15.89 -8.42
N ALA A 34 3.34 -14.73 -7.92
CA ALA A 34 2.95 -13.45 -8.47
C ALA A 34 4.08 -12.91 -9.37
N VAL A 35 3.74 -12.44 -10.56
CA VAL A 35 4.70 -11.87 -11.52
C VAL A 35 4.29 -10.45 -11.85
N LYS A 36 5.13 -9.50 -11.47
CA LYS A 36 5.00 -8.08 -11.82
C LYS A 36 5.71 -7.85 -13.15
N LEU A 37 4.96 -7.50 -14.18
CA LEU A 37 5.45 -7.17 -15.51
C LEU A 37 5.39 -5.66 -15.71
N LEU A 38 6.53 -5.02 -15.96
CA LEU A 38 6.57 -3.58 -16.18
C LEU A 38 6.03 -3.22 -17.58
N LEU A 39 5.19 -2.18 -17.65
CA LEU A 39 4.54 -1.77 -18.90
C LEU A 39 5.45 -0.92 -19.79
N ASN A 40 6.34 -0.12 -19.18
CA ASN A 40 7.30 0.75 -19.86
C ASN A 40 8.63 0.65 -19.10
N ASP A 41 9.67 0.12 -19.73
CA ASP A 41 11.07 0.38 -19.35
C ASP A 41 12.02 -0.28 -20.35
N ALA A 42 12.41 0.47 -21.38
CA ALA A 42 13.48 0.10 -22.32
C ALA A 42 14.65 1.10 -22.29
N ASP A 43 14.78 1.90 -21.22
CA ASP A 43 16.01 2.61 -20.93
C ASP A 43 16.88 1.70 -20.03
N ALA A 44 18.15 1.51 -20.41
CA ALA A 44 19.15 0.77 -19.64
C ALA A 44 19.29 1.25 -18.19
N SER A 45 19.01 2.53 -17.91
CA SER A 45 18.97 3.10 -16.56
C SER A 45 17.83 2.52 -15.72
N ALA A 46 16.65 2.30 -16.30
CA ALA A 46 15.51 1.75 -15.58
C ALA A 46 15.69 0.26 -15.27
N GLU A 47 16.21 -0.51 -16.23
CA GLU A 47 16.56 -1.92 -16.00
C GLU A 47 17.60 -2.08 -14.88
N ALA A 48 18.66 -1.26 -14.87
CA ALA A 48 19.68 -1.29 -13.83
C ALA A 48 19.10 -1.01 -12.43
N ARG A 49 18.16 -0.06 -12.33
CA ARG A 49 17.46 0.28 -11.08
C ARG A 49 16.55 -0.85 -10.61
N PHE A 50 15.75 -1.40 -11.52
CA PHE A 50 14.83 -2.49 -11.21
C PHE A 50 15.59 -3.77 -10.81
N ARG A 51 16.76 -4.03 -11.42
CA ARG A 51 17.67 -5.09 -10.99
C ARG A 51 18.18 -4.87 -9.56
N LEU A 52 18.60 -3.65 -9.23
CA LEU A 52 19.06 -3.32 -7.88
C LEU A 52 17.94 -3.50 -6.83
N GLU A 53 16.72 -3.13 -7.17
CA GLU A 53 15.51 -3.36 -6.36
C GLU A 53 15.25 -4.84 -6.12
N ALA A 54 15.28 -5.66 -7.17
CA ALA A 54 15.12 -7.10 -7.05
C ALA A 54 16.19 -7.71 -6.15
N GLN A 55 17.46 -7.31 -6.32
CA GLN A 55 18.56 -7.78 -5.49
C GLN A 55 18.43 -7.35 -4.02
N THR A 56 17.92 -6.16 -3.77
CA THR A 56 17.74 -5.62 -2.42
C THR A 56 16.58 -6.33 -1.72
N SER A 57 15.47 -6.50 -2.42
CA SER A 57 14.28 -7.20 -1.90
C SER A 57 14.53 -8.70 -1.70
N ALA A 58 15.34 -9.34 -2.55
CA ALA A 58 15.72 -10.75 -2.40
C ALA A 58 16.56 -11.05 -1.15
N ARG A 59 17.18 -10.03 -0.52
CA ARG A 59 17.90 -10.19 0.76
C ARG A 59 16.95 -10.19 1.97
N LEU A 60 15.71 -9.73 1.79
CA LEU A 60 14.70 -9.72 2.83
C LEU A 60 14.01 -11.07 2.87
N ASN A 61 14.39 -11.88 3.86
CA ASN A 61 13.65 -13.08 4.23
C ASN A 61 13.01 -12.85 5.61
N HIS A 62 11.70 -12.60 5.63
CA HIS A 62 10.96 -12.35 6.85
C HIS A 62 9.47 -12.75 6.66
N PRO A 63 8.80 -13.35 7.66
CA PRO A 63 7.40 -13.78 7.52
C PRO A 63 6.44 -12.67 7.07
N HIS A 64 6.68 -11.45 7.55
CA HIS A 64 5.87 -10.27 7.24
C HIS A 64 6.36 -9.44 6.04
N VAL A 65 7.21 -10.03 5.18
CA VAL A 65 7.66 -9.43 3.92
C VAL A 65 7.42 -10.44 2.80
N VAL A 66 6.87 -9.99 1.67
CA VAL A 66 6.69 -10.85 0.49
C VAL A 66 8.05 -11.15 -0.13
N GLY A 67 8.39 -12.43 -0.24
CA GLY A 67 9.67 -12.86 -0.78
C GLY A 67 9.80 -12.57 -2.27
N THR A 68 10.95 -12.05 -2.69
CA THR A 68 11.35 -12.01 -4.10
C THR A 68 11.98 -13.34 -4.49
N LEU A 69 11.51 -13.95 -5.57
CA LEU A 69 11.88 -15.29 -6.00
C LEU A 69 12.79 -15.28 -7.23
N ASP A 70 12.54 -14.39 -8.18
CA ASP A 70 13.30 -14.32 -9.43
C ASP A 70 13.14 -12.94 -10.09
N PHE A 71 14.02 -12.63 -11.03
CA PHE A 71 14.01 -11.40 -11.81
C PHE A 71 14.54 -11.68 -13.22
N GLY A 72 13.97 -11.02 -14.22
CA GLY A 72 14.52 -11.10 -15.56
C GLY A 72 13.95 -10.07 -16.52
N THR A 73 14.31 -10.23 -17.78
CA THR A 73 13.78 -9.46 -18.90
C THR A 73 13.12 -10.39 -19.90
N TRP A 74 12.00 -9.97 -20.47
CA TRP A 74 11.26 -10.71 -21.48
C TRP A 74 10.64 -9.72 -22.47
N GLN A 75 10.94 -9.89 -23.76
CA GLN A 75 10.49 -9.00 -24.85
C GLN A 75 10.76 -7.51 -24.58
N GLY A 76 11.95 -7.20 -24.04
CA GLY A 76 12.35 -5.83 -23.73
C GLY A 76 11.64 -5.20 -22.53
N ARG A 77 10.95 -6.01 -21.70
CA ARG A 77 10.31 -5.57 -20.46
C ARG A 77 10.91 -6.33 -19.29
N CYS A 78 11.14 -5.64 -18.18
CA CYS A 78 11.54 -6.33 -16.96
C CYS A 78 10.33 -7.00 -16.28
N PHE A 79 10.60 -8.11 -15.60
CA PHE A 79 9.64 -8.77 -14.72
C PHE A 79 10.28 -9.15 -13.40
N LEU A 80 9.47 -9.14 -12.34
CA LEU A 80 9.84 -9.57 -11.00
C LEU A 80 8.89 -10.67 -10.56
N VAL A 81 9.44 -11.79 -10.11
CA VAL A 81 8.68 -12.92 -9.59
C VAL A 81 8.76 -12.87 -8.07
N MET A 82 7.61 -12.95 -7.43
CA MET A 82 7.45 -12.84 -5.99
C MET A 82 6.52 -13.94 -5.48
N GLU A 83 6.58 -14.19 -4.18
CA GLU A 83 5.63 -15.07 -3.53
C GLU A 83 4.21 -14.58 -3.73
N LEU A 84 3.31 -15.50 -4.05
CA LEU A 84 1.89 -15.20 -4.14
C LEU A 84 1.29 -15.20 -2.74
N VAL A 85 0.75 -14.06 -2.30
CA VAL A 85 -0.11 -13.99 -1.11
C VAL A 85 -1.54 -14.29 -1.54
N GLU A 86 -2.21 -15.22 -0.86
CA GLU A 86 -3.48 -15.79 -1.31
C GLU A 86 -4.73 -15.02 -0.84
N GLY A 87 -4.56 -14.04 0.05
CA GLY A 87 -5.63 -13.14 0.48
C GLY A 87 -5.62 -11.78 -0.24
N ASP A 88 -6.26 -10.79 0.37
CA ASP A 88 -6.49 -9.47 -0.22
C ASP A 88 -5.53 -8.42 0.36
N SER A 89 -5.37 -7.30 -0.33
CA SER A 89 -4.75 -6.11 0.25
C SER A 89 -5.63 -5.53 1.37
N LEU A 90 -5.03 -4.79 2.31
CA LEU A 90 -5.80 -4.07 3.32
C LEU A 90 -6.68 -2.97 2.72
N ALA A 91 -6.36 -2.49 1.51
CA ALA A 91 -7.27 -1.63 0.74
C ALA A 91 -8.57 -2.38 0.37
N GLY A 92 -8.45 -3.62 -0.11
CA GLY A 92 -9.59 -4.47 -0.42
C GLY A 92 -10.37 -4.90 0.83
N GLU A 93 -9.67 -5.22 1.93
CA GLU A 93 -10.29 -5.53 3.23
C GLU A 93 -11.14 -4.34 3.73
N LEU A 94 -10.61 -3.12 3.67
CA LEU A 94 -11.32 -1.90 4.04
C LEU A 94 -12.50 -1.61 3.10
N ALA A 95 -12.32 -1.75 1.78
CA ALA A 95 -13.38 -1.51 0.81
C ALA A 95 -14.56 -2.49 0.95
N ALA A 96 -14.28 -3.74 1.32
CA ALA A 96 -15.29 -4.79 1.47
C ALA A 96 -15.96 -4.78 2.85
N GLY A 97 -15.20 -4.52 3.92
CA GLY A 97 -15.64 -4.69 5.31
C GLY A 97 -15.83 -3.38 6.09
N GLY A 98 -15.33 -2.26 5.58
CA GLY A 98 -15.24 -1.00 6.33
C GLY A 98 -14.12 -1.01 7.37
N PRO A 99 -14.16 -0.07 8.33
CA PRO A 99 -13.13 0.06 9.37
C PRO A 99 -12.90 -1.22 10.17
N LEU A 100 -11.64 -1.46 10.56
CA LEU A 100 -11.20 -2.66 11.26
C LEU A 100 -11.36 -2.54 12.77
N ALA A 101 -11.70 -3.66 13.42
CA ALA A 101 -11.77 -3.75 14.88
C ALA A 101 -10.37 -3.62 15.53
N PRO A 102 -10.27 -3.15 16.78
CA PRO A 102 -8.98 -2.91 17.45
C PRO A 102 -8.02 -4.10 17.47
N ASP A 103 -8.51 -5.33 17.73
CA ASP A 103 -7.66 -6.53 17.72
C ASP A 103 -7.04 -6.79 16.34
N ARG A 104 -7.84 -6.64 15.26
CA ARG A 104 -7.36 -6.81 13.89
C ARG A 104 -6.38 -5.71 13.51
N LEU A 105 -6.67 -4.47 13.90
CA LEU A 105 -5.81 -3.32 13.65
C LEU A 105 -4.45 -3.44 14.38
N ALA A 106 -4.45 -3.92 15.63
CA ALA A 106 -3.23 -4.19 16.38
C ALA A 106 -2.39 -5.30 15.74
N GLN A 107 -3.03 -6.36 15.22
CA GLN A 107 -2.34 -7.41 14.49
C GLN A 107 -1.69 -6.88 13.20
N VAL A 108 -2.41 -6.07 12.42
CA VAL A 108 -1.87 -5.37 11.24
C VAL A 108 -0.65 -4.54 11.63
N ALA A 109 -0.79 -3.73 12.67
CA ALA A 109 0.27 -2.84 13.14
C ALA A 109 1.52 -3.61 13.57
N GLN A 110 1.34 -4.70 14.34
CA GLN A 110 2.42 -5.56 14.77
C GLN A 110 3.17 -6.17 13.56
N HIS A 111 2.45 -6.87 12.69
CA HIS A 111 3.05 -7.59 11.55
C HIS A 111 3.77 -6.62 10.59
N ALA A 112 3.13 -5.50 10.24
CA ALA A 112 3.75 -4.49 9.38
C ALA A 112 4.98 -3.84 10.04
N ALA A 113 4.92 -3.54 11.35
CA ALA A 113 6.07 -3.00 12.06
C ALA A 113 7.22 -4.01 12.14
N GLU A 114 6.95 -5.31 12.32
CA GLU A 114 7.97 -6.37 12.31
C GLU A 114 8.65 -6.49 10.95
N GLY A 115 7.89 -6.48 9.85
CA GLY A 115 8.42 -6.48 8.49
C GLY A 115 9.27 -5.24 8.18
N LEU A 116 8.81 -4.05 8.56
CA LEU A 116 9.57 -2.80 8.43
C LEU A 116 10.85 -2.84 9.25
N ALA A 117 10.79 -3.32 10.50
CA ALA A 117 11.96 -3.40 11.36
C ALA A 117 13.03 -4.37 10.81
N ALA A 118 12.61 -5.46 10.15
CA ALA A 118 13.53 -6.37 9.46
C ALA A 118 14.21 -5.69 8.26
N ALA A 119 13.45 -4.90 7.48
CA ALA A 119 14.00 -4.14 6.35
C ALA A 119 14.96 -3.02 6.81
N HIS A 120 14.56 -2.24 7.81
CA HIS A 120 15.35 -1.14 8.36
C HIS A 120 16.68 -1.64 8.94
N ALA A 121 16.72 -2.83 9.54
CA ALA A 121 17.94 -3.46 10.04
C ALA A 121 18.97 -3.78 8.93
N GLN A 122 18.52 -3.90 7.67
CA GLN A 122 19.38 -4.08 6.50
C GLN A 122 19.63 -2.77 5.73
N GLY A 123 19.23 -1.62 6.29
CA GLY A 123 19.36 -0.31 5.63
C GLY A 123 18.36 -0.05 4.51
N ILE A 124 17.28 -0.85 4.43
CA ILE A 124 16.26 -0.75 3.37
C ILE A 124 15.07 0.03 3.90
N VAL A 125 14.70 1.12 3.23
CA VAL A 125 13.50 1.93 3.51
C VAL A 125 12.46 1.64 2.43
N HIS A 126 11.20 1.42 2.81
CA HIS A 126 10.15 0.99 1.89
C HIS A 126 9.62 2.12 0.98
N ARG A 127 9.37 3.32 1.54
CA ARG A 127 8.99 4.56 0.81
C ARG A 127 7.60 4.61 0.18
N ASP A 128 6.81 3.56 0.30
CA ASP A 128 5.49 3.44 -0.35
C ASP A 128 4.53 2.59 0.50
N ILE A 129 4.54 2.80 1.82
CA ILE A 129 3.61 2.12 2.71
C ILE A 129 2.21 2.74 2.51
N LYS A 130 1.27 1.87 2.12
CA LYS A 130 -0.14 2.19 1.88
C LYS A 130 -0.97 0.90 1.99
N PRO A 131 -2.31 0.97 2.15
CA PRO A 131 -3.12 -0.23 2.35
C PRO A 131 -3.03 -1.23 1.20
N GLY A 132 -2.83 -0.76 -0.03
CA GLY A 132 -2.65 -1.62 -1.22
C GLY A 132 -1.36 -2.45 -1.24
N ASN A 133 -0.34 -2.05 -0.47
CA ASN A 133 0.95 -2.76 -0.39
C ASN A 133 1.06 -3.64 0.87
N LEU A 134 0.03 -3.64 1.73
CA LEU A 134 -0.06 -4.54 2.87
C LEU A 134 -1.07 -5.62 2.54
N LEU A 135 -0.61 -6.86 2.45
CA LEU A 135 -1.38 -8.01 1.99
C LEU A 135 -1.75 -8.89 3.19
N SER A 136 -3.04 -9.12 3.38
CA SER A 136 -3.56 -10.11 4.33
C SER A 136 -3.48 -11.49 3.69
N ASP A 137 -2.84 -12.44 4.36
CA ASP A 137 -2.86 -13.84 3.95
C ASP A 137 -4.04 -14.60 4.57
N ARG A 138 -4.30 -15.83 4.12
CA ARG A 138 -5.45 -16.64 4.54
C ARG A 138 -5.46 -16.99 6.02
N ASP A 139 -4.29 -17.07 6.63
CA ASP A 139 -4.13 -17.30 8.07
C ASP A 139 -4.31 -16.02 8.91
N GLY A 140 -4.59 -14.89 8.26
CA GLY A 140 -4.71 -13.58 8.89
C GLY A 140 -3.37 -12.88 9.12
N SER A 141 -2.24 -13.47 8.76
CA SER A 141 -0.97 -12.75 8.77
C SER A 141 -0.99 -11.59 7.78
N VAL A 142 -0.16 -10.57 8.02
CA VAL A 142 -0.02 -9.42 7.11
C VAL A 142 1.41 -9.39 6.61
N ARG A 143 1.57 -9.18 5.30
CA ARG A 143 2.86 -9.20 4.62
C ARG A 143 3.01 -7.93 3.80
N ILE A 144 4.19 -7.33 3.87
CA ILE A 144 4.53 -6.12 3.12
C ILE A 144 5.00 -6.55 1.74
N GLY A 145 4.29 -6.12 0.70
CA GLY A 145 4.69 -6.27 -0.71
C GLY A 145 5.20 -4.97 -1.30
N ASP A 146 5.74 -5.05 -2.52
CA ASP A 146 6.09 -3.87 -3.33
C ASP A 146 6.97 -2.83 -2.60
N PHE A 147 8.11 -3.28 -2.08
CA PHE A 147 9.16 -2.38 -1.60
C PHE A 147 9.55 -1.45 -2.75
N GLY A 148 9.12 -0.19 -2.68
CA GLY A 148 9.15 0.79 -3.79
C GLY A 148 10.56 1.29 -4.13
N ILE A 149 11.50 0.38 -4.34
CA ILE A 149 12.92 0.66 -4.56
C ILE A 149 13.15 1.23 -5.98
N ALA A 150 12.20 1.07 -6.91
CA ALA A 150 12.20 1.83 -8.17
C ALA A 150 12.07 3.35 -7.99
N ARG A 151 11.57 3.84 -6.84
CA ARG A 151 11.41 5.29 -6.58
C ARG A 151 12.69 6.00 -6.14
N PHE A 152 13.85 5.36 -6.32
CA PHE A 152 15.10 5.83 -5.73
C PHE A 152 15.70 7.09 -6.36
N VAL A 153 15.22 7.58 -7.51
CA VAL A 153 15.87 8.72 -8.18
C VAL A 153 14.89 9.73 -8.78
N ASP A 154 13.73 9.29 -9.27
CA ASP A 154 12.87 10.19 -10.02
C ASP A 154 11.66 10.59 -9.19
N ASP A 155 11.77 11.80 -8.66
CA ASP A 155 10.69 12.77 -8.52
C ASP A 155 10.23 13.08 -7.09
N PRO A 156 10.71 14.20 -6.50
CA PRO A 156 10.07 14.85 -5.36
C PRO A 156 8.59 15.19 -5.62
N SER A 157 8.16 15.17 -6.89
CA SER A 157 6.79 15.37 -7.36
C SER A 157 5.99 14.08 -7.52
N ALA A 158 6.44 12.90 -7.03
CA ALA A 158 5.64 11.67 -7.06
C ALA A 158 4.29 11.72 -6.29
N GLY A 159 4.01 12.84 -5.58
CA GLY A 159 2.69 13.19 -5.01
C GLY A 159 1.89 14.22 -5.84
N LEU A 160 2.50 14.88 -6.82
CA LEU A 160 1.91 15.86 -7.73
C LEU A 160 1.88 15.31 -9.15
N THR A 161 0.69 15.15 -9.72
CA THR A 161 0.59 15.09 -11.19
C THR A 161 1.00 16.44 -11.79
N THR A 162 1.51 16.47 -13.01
CA THR A 162 1.77 17.72 -13.78
C THR A 162 0.54 18.67 -13.83
N THR A 163 -0.66 18.13 -13.60
CA THR A 163 -1.95 18.83 -13.55
C THR A 163 -2.40 19.28 -12.15
N GLY A 164 -1.58 19.12 -11.10
CA GLY A 164 -1.92 19.55 -9.73
C GLY A 164 -2.93 18.66 -9.00
N GLN A 165 -3.29 17.49 -9.56
CA GLN A 165 -4.15 16.51 -8.91
C GLN A 165 -3.36 15.66 -7.91
N ILE A 166 -4.04 15.30 -6.82
CA ILE A 166 -3.54 14.39 -5.77
C ILE A 166 -3.30 13.02 -6.39
N VAL A 167 -2.03 12.59 -6.42
CA VAL A 167 -1.71 11.19 -6.68
C VAL A 167 -2.03 10.41 -5.42
N GLY A 168 -2.71 9.26 -5.51
CA GLY A 168 -3.16 8.48 -4.34
C GLY A 168 -2.07 8.06 -3.34
N THR A 169 -0.79 8.22 -3.67
CA THR A 169 0.32 8.02 -2.71
C THR A 169 0.53 9.22 -1.76
N GLY A 170 0.07 10.42 -2.13
CA GLY A 170 0.18 11.62 -1.32
C GLY A 170 -0.50 11.51 0.04
N LEU A 171 -1.53 10.68 0.16
CA LEU A 171 -2.33 10.45 1.38
C LEU A 171 -1.53 9.83 2.54
N TYR A 172 -0.37 9.25 2.26
CA TYR A 172 0.49 8.58 3.24
C TYR A 172 1.89 9.20 3.28
N LEU A 173 2.09 10.36 2.66
CA LEU A 173 3.41 10.96 2.50
C LEU A 173 3.90 11.57 3.82
N ALA A 174 5.12 11.22 4.23
CA ALA A 174 5.73 11.77 5.42
C ALA A 174 6.03 13.29 5.29
N PRO A 175 5.94 14.08 6.37
CA PRO A 175 6.19 15.53 6.39
C PRO A 175 7.54 15.93 5.76
N GLU A 176 8.61 15.22 6.14
CA GLU A 176 9.96 15.46 5.64
C GLU A 176 10.07 15.19 4.14
N ARG A 177 9.29 14.24 3.62
CA ARG A 177 9.23 13.97 2.18
C ARG A 177 8.50 15.06 1.41
N ALA A 178 7.43 15.61 1.99
CA ALA A 178 6.68 16.72 1.41
C ALA A 178 7.54 17.99 1.23
N ILE A 179 8.53 18.20 2.09
CA ILE A 179 9.50 19.31 1.99
C ILE A 179 10.78 18.95 1.22
N GLY A 180 10.84 17.77 0.60
CA GLY A 180 11.95 17.33 -0.26
C GLY A 180 13.10 16.61 0.45
N THR A 181 13.06 16.40 1.76
CA THR A 181 14.04 15.57 2.47
C THR A 181 13.92 14.09 2.05
N PRO A 182 15.01 13.32 1.90
CA PRO A 182 14.96 11.89 1.59
C PRO A 182 14.15 11.08 2.61
N ALA A 183 13.51 9.99 2.14
CA ALA A 183 12.83 9.06 3.04
C ALA A 183 13.82 8.37 3.98
N SER A 184 13.38 8.16 5.21
CA SER A 184 14.10 7.45 6.26
C SER A 184 13.21 6.35 6.87
N PRO A 185 13.74 5.47 7.74
CA PRO A 185 12.93 4.54 8.51
C PRO A 185 11.73 5.18 9.25
N ALA A 186 11.91 6.42 9.72
CA ALA A 186 10.84 7.18 10.39
C ALA A 186 9.75 7.64 9.41
N SER A 187 10.07 7.78 8.12
CA SER A 187 9.08 8.08 7.07
C SER A 187 8.13 6.91 6.86
N ASP A 188 8.64 5.68 6.82
CA ASP A 188 7.81 4.48 6.70
C ASP A 188 6.85 4.33 7.90
N LEU A 189 7.30 4.70 9.11
CA LEU A 189 6.46 4.60 10.28
C LEU A 189 5.35 5.65 10.30
N TYR A 190 5.61 6.85 9.79
CA TYR A 190 4.57 7.84 9.57
C TYR A 190 3.51 7.33 8.58
N SER A 191 3.95 6.79 7.45
CA SER A 191 3.06 6.20 6.45
C SER A 191 2.24 5.05 7.03
N LEU A 192 2.85 4.17 7.85
CA LEU A 192 2.12 3.14 8.58
C LEU A 192 1.08 3.74 9.56
N GLY A 193 1.41 4.83 10.24
CA GLY A 193 0.46 5.59 11.06
C GLY A 193 -0.74 6.08 10.26
N CYS A 194 -0.51 6.63 9.06
CA CYS A 194 -1.59 7.04 8.16
C CYS A 194 -2.48 5.86 7.75
N VAL A 195 -1.88 4.71 7.45
CA VAL A 195 -2.60 3.48 7.12
C VAL A 195 -3.44 3.00 8.30
N LEU A 196 -2.88 2.92 9.50
CA LEU A 196 -3.61 2.46 10.69
C LEU A 196 -4.75 3.41 11.05
N TYR A 197 -4.55 4.72 10.88
CA TYR A 197 -5.61 5.72 11.03
C TYR A 197 -6.75 5.45 10.05
N GLN A 198 -6.43 5.25 8.76
CA GLN A 198 -7.44 4.97 7.75
C GLN A 198 -8.18 3.67 8.02
N LEU A 199 -7.48 2.62 8.44
CA LEU A 199 -8.11 1.35 8.76
C LEU A 199 -9.02 1.46 10.00
N ALA A 200 -8.74 2.36 10.93
CA ALA A 200 -9.58 2.61 12.10
C ALA A 200 -10.82 3.48 11.81
N VAL A 201 -10.69 4.45 10.90
CA VAL A 201 -11.70 5.49 10.66
C VAL A 201 -12.46 5.31 9.35
N GLY A 202 -11.86 4.64 8.36
CA GLY A 202 -12.36 4.45 7.00
C GLY A 202 -11.78 5.42 5.97
N HIS A 203 -11.17 6.52 6.41
CA HIS A 203 -10.55 7.54 5.55
C HIS A 203 -9.20 7.99 6.14
N PRO A 204 -8.23 8.46 5.31
CA PRO A 204 -6.91 8.87 5.78
C PRO A 204 -6.98 10.06 6.76
N PRO A 205 -5.89 10.33 7.51
CA PRO A 205 -5.87 11.42 8.49
C PRO A 205 -5.98 12.82 7.87
N PHE A 206 -5.59 12.96 6.60
CA PHE A 206 -5.58 14.21 5.86
C PHE A 206 -6.20 13.99 4.48
N GLU A 207 -7.07 14.92 4.10
CA GLU A 207 -7.75 14.97 2.82
C GLU A 207 -7.86 16.44 2.41
N ALA A 208 -7.62 16.71 1.13
CA ALA A 208 -7.71 18.05 0.58
C ALA A 208 -8.17 18.00 -0.87
N GLU A 209 -8.60 19.13 -1.41
CA GLU A 209 -9.02 19.25 -2.81
C GLU A 209 -7.83 19.41 -3.78
N SER A 210 -6.65 19.79 -3.27
CA SER A 210 -5.44 19.97 -4.06
C SER A 210 -4.22 19.27 -3.45
N ALA A 211 -3.29 18.84 -4.30
CA ALA A 211 -2.05 18.20 -3.86
C ALA A 211 -1.25 19.09 -2.91
N THR A 212 -1.12 20.38 -3.22
CA THR A 212 -0.41 21.34 -2.37
C THR A 212 -1.04 21.48 -0.99
N MET A 213 -2.38 21.52 -0.90
CA MET A 213 -3.06 21.60 0.39
C MET A 213 -2.89 20.32 1.22
N LEU A 214 -2.93 19.16 0.56
CA LEU A 214 -2.67 17.89 1.22
C LEU A 214 -1.24 17.83 1.77
N LEU A 215 -0.24 18.28 1.00
CA LEU A 215 1.15 18.37 1.47
C LEU A 215 1.27 19.30 2.68
N TYR A 216 0.62 20.47 2.64
CA TYR A 216 0.60 21.40 3.78
C TYR A 216 0.00 20.75 5.04
N GLN A 217 -1.11 20.01 4.90
CA GLN A 217 -1.70 19.28 6.03
C GLN A 217 -0.75 18.23 6.61
N HIS A 218 -0.05 17.47 5.74
CA HIS A 218 0.96 16.53 6.20
C HIS A 218 2.09 17.23 6.96
N VAL A 219 2.55 18.41 6.51
CA VAL A 219 3.63 19.16 7.14
C VAL A 219 3.23 19.77 8.49
N ASP A 220 2.07 20.43 8.57
CA ASP A 220 1.79 21.37 9.67
C ASP A 220 0.52 21.03 10.48
N ALA A 221 -0.49 20.42 9.85
CA ALA A 221 -1.78 20.20 10.52
C ALA A 221 -1.74 19.01 11.48
N ALA A 222 -2.22 19.18 12.72
CA ALA A 222 -2.44 18.04 13.61
C ALA A 222 -3.57 17.14 13.07
N PRO A 223 -3.41 15.80 13.06
CA PRO A 223 -4.50 14.91 12.67
C PRO A 223 -5.63 15.00 13.70
N VAL A 224 -6.88 14.93 13.23
CA VAL A 224 -8.03 14.82 14.14
C VAL A 224 -7.94 13.47 14.87
N PRO A 225 -8.07 13.39 16.21
CA PRO A 225 -8.02 12.11 16.90
C PRO A 225 -9.10 11.12 16.40
N PRO A 226 -8.77 9.83 16.17
CA PRO A 226 -9.71 8.81 15.70
C PRO A 226 -11.05 8.74 16.45
N HIS A 227 -11.07 8.90 17.78
CA HIS A 227 -12.29 8.88 18.58
C HIS A 227 -13.26 10.00 18.20
N GLN A 228 -12.75 11.17 17.78
CA GLN A 228 -13.59 12.29 17.31
C GLN A 228 -14.21 12.00 15.93
N ARG A 229 -13.68 10.99 15.22
CA ARG A 229 -14.23 10.46 13.96
C ARG A 229 -15.06 9.19 14.16
N GLY A 230 -15.32 8.80 15.41
CA GLY A 230 -16.17 7.65 15.74
C GLY A 230 -15.44 6.30 15.80
N ALA A 231 -14.11 6.27 15.69
CA ALA A 231 -13.35 5.04 15.88
C ALA A 231 -13.33 4.64 17.36
N ALA A 232 -13.71 3.39 17.65
CA ALA A 232 -13.72 2.84 19.00
C ALA A 232 -12.36 2.19 19.34
N LEU A 233 -11.30 2.99 19.44
CA LEU A 233 -9.96 2.53 19.81
C LEU A 233 -9.74 2.63 21.32
N PRO A 234 -9.02 1.68 21.94
CA PRO A 234 -8.49 1.87 23.29
C PRO A 234 -7.62 3.14 23.35
N PRO A 235 -7.68 3.95 24.43
CA PRO A 235 -6.98 5.24 24.42
C PRO A 235 -5.44 5.12 24.34
N ALA A 236 -4.85 4.02 24.82
CA ALA A 236 -3.43 3.75 24.63
C ALA A 236 -3.07 3.46 23.16
N PHE A 237 -3.93 2.74 22.45
CA PHE A 237 -3.81 2.53 20.99
C PHE A 237 -3.82 3.86 20.26
N GLU A 238 -4.80 4.71 20.55
CA GLU A 238 -4.92 6.02 19.90
C GLU A 238 -3.70 6.91 20.15
N ALA A 239 -3.23 6.99 21.41
CA ALA A 239 -2.05 7.79 21.75
C ALA A 239 -0.80 7.31 21.01
N TYR A 240 -0.59 6.00 20.90
CA TYR A 240 0.55 5.44 20.15
C TYR A 240 0.42 5.65 18.64
N LEU A 241 -0.79 5.51 18.10
CA LEU A 241 -1.07 5.82 16.69
C LEU A 241 -0.75 7.29 16.37
N LEU A 242 -1.14 8.21 17.25
CA LEU A 242 -0.86 9.64 17.07
C LEU A 242 0.64 9.96 17.20
N SER A 243 1.41 9.22 18.02
CA SER A 243 2.87 9.39 18.08
C SER A 243 3.58 8.92 16.81
N MET A 244 3.05 7.90 16.11
CA MET A 244 3.52 7.52 14.77
C MET A 244 3.32 8.64 13.74
N LEU A 245 2.30 9.48 13.95
CA LEU A 245 1.96 10.64 13.10
C LEU A 245 2.65 11.95 13.53
N ALA A 246 3.61 11.90 14.47
CA ALA A 246 4.37 13.07 14.88
C ALA A 246 5.06 13.73 13.67
N LYS A 247 5.06 15.07 13.62
CA LYS A 247 5.58 15.81 12.46
C LYS A 247 7.09 15.67 12.34
N ARG A 248 7.80 15.70 13.47
CA ARG A 248 9.25 15.53 13.53
C ARG A 248 9.61 14.04 13.54
N PRO A 249 10.47 13.57 12.61
CA PRO A 249 10.85 12.15 12.52
C PRO A 249 11.40 11.55 13.80
N GLU A 250 12.14 12.32 14.60
CA GLU A 250 12.77 11.91 15.85
C GLU A 250 11.78 11.75 17.02
N GLU A 251 10.57 12.27 16.90
CA GLU A 251 9.49 12.12 17.89
C GLU A 251 8.66 10.85 17.65
N ARG A 252 8.87 10.18 16.52
CA ARG A 252 8.20 8.93 16.16
C ARG A 252 8.92 7.75 16.80
N PRO A 253 8.21 6.65 17.12
CA PRO A 253 8.88 5.41 17.48
C PRO A 253 9.74 4.88 16.33
N THR A 254 10.53 3.85 16.59
CA THR A 254 11.12 3.01 15.54
C THR A 254 10.16 1.87 15.19
N ALA A 255 10.32 1.27 14.01
CA ALA A 255 9.54 0.09 13.63
C ALA A 255 9.71 -1.07 14.64
N ARG A 256 10.91 -1.22 15.23
CA ARG A 256 11.16 -2.22 16.29
C ARG A 256 10.35 -1.92 17.55
N GLN A 257 10.37 -0.68 18.02
CA GLN A 257 9.59 -0.26 19.18
C GLN A 257 8.08 -0.44 18.95
N ALA A 258 7.58 -0.11 17.75
CA ALA A 258 6.18 -0.32 17.40
C ALA A 258 5.82 -1.81 17.41
N ALA A 259 6.64 -2.66 16.76
CA ALA A 259 6.44 -4.10 16.76
C ALA A 259 6.37 -4.68 18.18
N ASP A 260 7.33 -4.33 19.03
CA ASP A 260 7.41 -4.85 20.40
C ASP A 260 6.23 -4.35 21.26
N TRP A 261 5.83 -3.09 21.08
CA TRP A 261 4.69 -2.50 21.79
C TRP A 261 3.37 -3.19 21.42
N PHE A 262 3.07 -3.36 20.13
CA PHE A 262 1.85 -4.07 19.71
C PHE A 262 1.86 -5.54 20.13
N ARG A 263 3.00 -6.24 20.01
CA ARG A 263 3.16 -7.64 20.44
C ARG A 263 2.92 -7.81 21.95
N SER A 264 3.33 -6.84 22.76
CA SER A 264 3.15 -6.90 24.22
C SER A 264 1.69 -6.84 24.68
N GLY A 265 0.77 -6.37 23.82
CA GLY A 265 -0.62 -6.14 24.19
C GLY A 265 -0.87 -4.83 24.97
N ALA A 266 0.15 -3.99 25.17
CA ALA A 266 0.03 -2.71 25.88
C ALA A 266 -1.04 -1.77 25.28
N TRP A 267 -1.34 -1.93 24.00
CA TRP A 267 -2.41 -1.21 23.31
C TRP A 267 -3.81 -1.42 23.90
N ARG A 268 -4.04 -2.50 24.66
CA ARG A 268 -5.29 -2.75 25.39
C ARG A 268 -5.41 -1.93 26.68
N GLY A 269 -4.29 -1.38 27.16
CA GLY A 269 -4.24 -0.65 28.42
C GLY A 269 -4.94 0.70 28.36
N THR A 270 -5.23 1.24 29.53
CA THR A 270 -5.47 2.67 29.69
C THR A 270 -4.13 3.41 29.60
N PRO A 271 -4.04 4.53 28.87
CA PRO A 271 -2.79 5.28 28.75
C PRO A 271 -2.32 5.68 30.15
N GLU A 272 -1.04 5.49 30.42
CA GLU A 272 -0.39 6.19 31.51
C GLU A 272 -0.54 7.70 31.19
N PRO A 273 -1.07 8.53 32.11
CA PRO A 273 -1.21 9.95 31.84
C PRO A 273 0.13 10.51 31.38
N LEU A 274 0.14 11.25 30.28
CA LEU A 274 1.29 12.09 29.96
C LEU A 274 1.61 12.89 31.24
N PRO A 275 2.87 12.93 31.69
CA PRO A 275 3.25 13.78 32.81
C PRO A 275 2.68 15.17 32.52
N PRO A 276 1.97 15.80 33.47
CA PRO A 276 1.47 17.15 33.24
C PRO A 276 2.64 17.98 32.76
N GLU A 277 2.46 18.72 31.66
CA GLU A 277 3.42 19.73 31.25
C GLU A 277 3.74 20.53 32.50
N ARG A 278 4.99 20.41 32.96
CA ARG A 278 5.43 21.25 34.07
C ARG A 278 5.18 22.67 33.59
N PRO A 279 4.38 23.49 34.31
CA PRO A 279 4.27 24.89 33.95
C PRO A 279 5.68 25.41 33.80
N GLY A 280 5.99 25.90 32.59
CA GLY A 280 7.32 26.34 32.23
C GLY A 280 7.86 27.19 33.36
N ILE A 281 9.05 26.84 33.84
CA ILE A 281 9.77 27.64 34.83
C ILE A 281 9.72 29.05 34.28
N GLY A 282 9.00 29.93 34.98
CA GLY A 282 8.77 31.29 34.56
C GLY A 282 10.12 31.88 34.15
N HIS A 283 10.20 32.35 32.92
CA HIS A 283 11.26 33.27 32.57
C HIS A 283 11.03 34.48 33.47
N GLU A 284 11.82 34.58 34.55
CA GLU A 284 11.95 35.83 35.28
C GLU A 284 12.21 36.92 34.25
N PRO A 285 11.46 38.03 34.26
CA PRO A 285 11.72 39.12 33.35
C PRO A 285 13.12 39.66 33.63
N HIS A 286 14.05 39.38 32.72
CA HIS A 286 15.32 40.09 32.68
C HIS A 286 15.04 41.60 32.70
N PRO A 287 15.70 42.39 33.56
CA PRO A 287 15.56 43.83 33.53
C PRO A 287 16.00 44.36 32.16
N ALA A 288 15.09 45.07 31.49
CA ALA A 288 15.32 45.68 30.20
C ALA A 288 16.51 46.67 30.28
N VAL A 289 17.61 46.33 29.62
CA VAL A 289 18.67 47.30 29.30
C VAL A 289 18.17 48.12 28.13
N LEU A 290 17.87 49.40 28.39
CA LEU A 290 17.50 50.40 27.39
C LEU A 290 18.65 50.60 26.38
N PRO A 291 18.42 50.43 25.06
CA PRO A 291 19.36 50.91 24.06
C PRO A 291 19.21 52.43 23.91
N ALA A 292 20.34 53.14 23.96
CA ALA A 292 20.41 54.57 23.70
C ALA A 292 19.96 54.93 22.28
N HIS A 293 19.21 56.02 22.18
CA HIS A 293 18.69 56.63 20.96
C HIS A 293 19.79 56.94 19.94
N HIS A 294 19.61 56.53 18.67
CA HIS A 294 20.21 57.21 17.51
C HIS A 294 19.13 57.41 16.42
N HIS A 295 18.95 58.68 16.05
CA HIS A 295 18.06 59.14 14.99
C HIS A 295 18.64 58.87 13.60
N GLY A 296 17.77 58.44 12.67
CA GLY A 296 18.03 58.46 11.22
C GLY A 296 16.69 58.45 10.46
N PRO A 297 16.54 59.17 9.33
CA PRO A 297 15.24 59.67 8.88
C PRO A 297 14.49 58.76 7.89
N VAL A 298 13.21 59.09 7.79
CA VAL A 298 12.08 58.40 7.15
C VAL A 298 11.97 58.67 5.64
N HIS A 299 11.71 57.62 4.85
CA HIS A 299 11.01 57.62 3.55
C HIS A 299 10.27 56.25 3.46
N GLY A 300 9.03 56.03 3.02
CA GLY A 300 7.98 56.82 2.39
C GLY A 300 7.16 55.89 1.46
N ALA A 301 5.96 55.46 1.89
CA ALA A 301 4.79 54.98 1.09
C ALA A 301 4.87 53.62 0.32
N PRO A 302 3.74 53.09 -0.23
CA PRO A 302 2.42 52.84 0.38
C PRO A 302 1.88 51.41 0.15
N ALA A 303 0.74 51.13 0.80
CA ALA A 303 -0.05 49.91 0.77
C ALA A 303 -0.83 49.67 -0.55
N HIS A 304 -1.10 48.41 -0.87
CA HIS A 304 -2.27 48.01 -1.65
C HIS A 304 -2.83 46.65 -1.23
N ALA A 305 -4.12 46.67 -0.89
CA ALA A 305 -5.00 45.53 -0.68
C ALA A 305 -5.79 45.23 -1.97
N ALA A 306 -6.10 43.95 -2.23
CA ALA A 306 -7.28 43.45 -2.96
C ALA A 306 -7.26 41.91 -2.93
N GLN A 307 -8.10 41.25 -2.13
CA GLN A 307 -9.49 40.85 -2.42
C GLN A 307 -9.63 39.65 -3.36
N ALA A 308 -10.12 38.57 -2.75
CA ALA A 308 -10.50 37.29 -3.33
C ALA A 308 -11.80 37.37 -4.15
N HIS A 309 -11.93 36.48 -5.14
CA HIS A 309 -13.23 36.06 -5.70
C HIS A 309 -13.20 34.54 -5.92
N ALA A 310 -14.09 33.85 -5.19
CA ALA A 310 -14.38 32.43 -5.31
C ALA A 310 -15.63 32.24 -6.18
N GLN A 311 -15.60 31.27 -7.09
CA GLN A 311 -16.80 30.70 -7.70
C GLN A 311 -16.71 29.17 -7.70
N ALA A 312 -17.65 28.57 -6.99
CA ALA A 312 -17.82 27.14 -6.82
C ALA A 312 -18.33 26.48 -8.11
N ARG A 313 -17.69 25.38 -8.52
CA ARG A 313 -18.26 24.38 -9.42
C ARG A 313 -17.83 22.99 -8.96
N THR A 314 -18.78 22.21 -8.52
CA THR A 314 -18.64 20.79 -8.14
C THR A 314 -18.41 19.95 -9.40
N PRO A 315 -17.37 19.09 -9.48
CA PRO A 315 -17.33 18.01 -10.46
C PRO A 315 -17.61 16.64 -9.82
N ALA A 316 -18.23 15.79 -10.63
CA ALA A 316 -18.66 14.41 -10.38
C ALA A 316 -17.49 13.44 -10.09
N PRO A 317 -17.75 12.24 -9.52
CA PRO A 317 -16.69 11.32 -9.11
C PRO A 317 -15.98 10.68 -10.32
N VAL A 318 -14.65 10.61 -10.26
CA VAL A 318 -13.74 10.00 -11.25
C VAL A 318 -12.99 8.85 -10.55
N PRO A 319 -12.75 7.70 -11.22
CA PRO A 319 -12.43 6.44 -10.55
C PRO A 319 -11.00 6.40 -9.98
N ASP A 320 -10.92 5.73 -8.84
CA ASP A 320 -9.75 5.58 -7.98
C ASP A 320 -8.60 4.82 -8.67
N THR A 321 -7.35 5.28 -8.44
CA THR A 321 -6.12 4.60 -8.92
C THR A 321 -5.55 3.64 -7.88
N GLY A 322 -6.35 3.29 -6.87
CA GLY A 322 -6.11 2.17 -5.96
C GLY A 322 -6.22 0.83 -6.69
N TRP A 323 -5.35 -0.11 -6.33
CA TRP A 323 -5.42 -1.49 -6.79
C TRP A 323 -6.78 -2.10 -6.39
N ASN A 324 -7.72 -2.14 -7.33
CA ASN A 324 -9.01 -2.79 -7.14
C ASN A 324 -8.87 -4.30 -7.36
N THR A 325 -8.63 -5.05 -6.30
CA THR A 325 -8.77 -6.51 -6.23
C THR A 325 -10.24 -6.89 -6.07
N SER A 326 -11.11 -6.49 -7.00
CA SER A 326 -12.49 -6.98 -7.03
C SER A 326 -12.60 -8.21 -7.94
N VAL A 327 -12.34 -9.39 -7.39
CA VAL A 327 -12.79 -10.65 -8.01
C VAL A 327 -14.24 -10.88 -7.58
N HIS A 328 -15.17 -10.75 -8.53
CA HIS A 328 -16.57 -11.13 -8.35
C HIS A 328 -16.72 -12.54 -7.78
N ARG A 329 -17.33 -12.64 -6.60
CA ARG A 329 -17.83 -13.89 -6.01
C ARG A 329 -18.99 -14.40 -6.87
N VAL A 330 -18.80 -15.50 -7.58
CA VAL A 330 -19.91 -16.29 -8.16
C VAL A 330 -20.79 -16.79 -7.00
N PRO A 331 -22.11 -16.57 -6.99
CA PRO A 331 -22.95 -17.05 -5.90
C PRO A 331 -23.03 -18.58 -5.92
N ALA A 332 -22.65 -19.19 -4.80
CA ALA A 332 -22.85 -20.61 -4.54
C ALA A 332 -24.35 -20.94 -4.55
N ARG A 333 -24.78 -21.71 -5.54
CA ARG A 333 -26.16 -22.20 -5.66
C ARG A 333 -26.36 -23.32 -4.63
N ARG A 334 -27.12 -23.07 -3.57
CA ARG A 334 -27.55 -24.10 -2.61
C ARG A 334 -28.46 -25.13 -3.30
N PRO A 335 -28.32 -26.44 -3.01
CA PRO A 335 -29.13 -27.47 -3.65
C PRO A 335 -30.53 -27.54 -3.01
N GLY A 336 -31.55 -27.27 -3.82
CA GLY A 336 -32.95 -27.54 -3.50
C GLY A 336 -33.29 -29.02 -3.72
N LEU A 337 -33.89 -29.62 -2.71
CA LEU A 337 -34.39 -30.99 -2.67
C LEU A 337 -35.54 -31.23 -3.67
N ARG A 338 -35.63 -32.50 -4.14
CA ARG A 338 -36.78 -33.20 -4.77
C ARG A 338 -36.94 -33.09 -6.30
N THR A 339 -36.62 -34.15 -7.04
CA THR A 339 -37.48 -35.34 -7.28
C THR A 339 -36.88 -36.25 -8.37
N SER A 340 -37.13 -37.54 -8.18
CA SER A 340 -36.92 -38.68 -9.08
C SER A 340 -37.35 -38.45 -10.54
N LEU A 341 -36.52 -38.86 -11.51
CA LEU A 341 -36.85 -39.90 -12.52
C LEU A 341 -35.72 -40.13 -13.55
N ARG A 342 -35.57 -41.41 -13.92
CA ARG A 342 -35.00 -41.98 -15.17
C ARG A 342 -33.47 -42.11 -15.35
N ARG A 343 -33.02 -43.33 -15.03
CA ARG A 343 -31.97 -44.10 -15.75
C ARG A 343 -32.22 -44.09 -17.27
N HIS A 344 -31.20 -43.88 -18.09
CA HIS A 344 -30.65 -44.80 -19.11
C HIS A 344 -29.63 -44.12 -20.05
N SER A 345 -28.61 -44.89 -20.45
CA SER A 345 -27.81 -44.78 -21.69
C SER A 345 -26.55 -43.88 -21.69
N ARG A 346 -25.40 -44.48 -21.35
CA ARG A 346 -24.06 -44.05 -21.82
C ARG A 346 -23.34 -45.12 -22.66
N THR A 347 -24.01 -46.22 -22.97
CA THR A 347 -23.43 -47.36 -23.69
C THR A 347 -23.58 -47.26 -25.22
N VAL A 348 -24.34 -46.29 -25.74
CA VAL A 348 -24.63 -46.18 -27.19
C VAL A 348 -23.60 -45.32 -27.95
N ALA A 349 -22.84 -44.44 -27.28
CA ALA A 349 -21.90 -43.55 -27.96
C ALA A 349 -20.55 -44.21 -28.33
N VAL A 350 -20.16 -45.30 -27.66
CA VAL A 350 -18.85 -45.95 -27.90
C VAL A 350 -18.92 -46.96 -29.05
N VAL A 351 -20.06 -47.63 -29.25
CA VAL A 351 -20.20 -48.66 -30.30
C VAL A 351 -20.34 -48.05 -31.70
N GLY A 352 -20.97 -46.87 -31.82
CA GLY A 352 -21.14 -46.18 -33.12
C GLY A 352 -19.82 -45.72 -33.75
N GLY A 353 -18.84 -45.30 -32.93
CA GLY A 353 -17.54 -44.84 -33.41
C GLY A 353 -16.67 -45.97 -33.96
N THR A 354 -16.73 -47.17 -33.37
CA THR A 354 -15.90 -48.30 -33.78
C THR A 354 -16.34 -48.89 -35.11
N VAL A 355 -17.66 -48.95 -35.36
CA VAL A 355 -18.20 -49.46 -36.63
C VAL A 355 -17.84 -48.55 -37.80
N LEU A 356 -17.88 -47.23 -37.63
CA LEU A 356 -17.49 -46.26 -38.67
C LEU A 356 -15.99 -46.34 -39.01
N PHE A 357 -15.13 -46.56 -38.02
CA PHE A 357 -13.69 -46.69 -38.24
C PHE A 357 -13.34 -48.00 -38.98
N VAL A 358 -13.92 -49.13 -38.58
CA VAL A 358 -13.65 -50.42 -39.24
C VAL A 358 -14.20 -50.42 -40.68
N SER A 359 -15.36 -49.79 -40.91
CA SER A 359 -15.93 -49.65 -42.26
C SER A 359 -15.04 -48.83 -43.19
N ALA A 360 -14.45 -47.74 -42.70
CA ALA A 360 -13.54 -46.90 -43.49
C ALA A 360 -12.22 -47.61 -43.82
N VAL A 361 -11.68 -48.40 -42.90
CA VAL A 361 -10.46 -49.18 -43.12
C VAL A 361 -10.69 -50.29 -44.15
N LEU A 362 -11.82 -51.00 -44.07
CA LEU A 362 -12.14 -52.05 -45.04
C LEU A 362 -12.40 -51.49 -46.45
N LEU A 363 -13.08 -50.35 -46.57
CA LEU A 363 -13.27 -49.70 -47.87
C LEU A 363 -11.95 -49.20 -48.48
N GLY A 364 -11.03 -48.70 -47.66
CA GLY A 364 -9.70 -48.26 -48.10
C GLY A 364 -8.82 -49.41 -48.60
N MET A 365 -8.96 -50.62 -48.02
CA MET A 365 -8.20 -51.80 -48.45
C MET A 365 -8.74 -52.44 -49.74
N SER A 366 -9.98 -52.15 -50.15
CA SER A 366 -10.58 -52.68 -51.39
C SER A 366 -10.34 -51.82 -52.63
N VAL A 367 -9.65 -50.68 -52.52
CA VAL A 367 -9.41 -49.73 -53.62
C VAL A 367 -7.92 -49.63 -54.02
N PHE A 368 -7.06 -50.52 -53.52
CA PHE A 368 -5.65 -50.61 -53.90
C PHE A 368 -5.20 -52.03 -54.24
#